data_AF-A0A7S1N4I0-F1
#
_entry.id   AF-A0A7S1N4I0-F1
#
_cell.length_a   1.000
_cell.length_b   1.000
_cell.length_c   1.000
_cell.angle_alpha   90.00
_cell.angle_beta   90.00
_cell.angle_gamma   90.00
#
_symmetry.space_group_name_H-M   'P 1'
#
loop_
_entity.id
_entity.type
_entity.pdbx_description
1 polymer ?
#
loop_
_entity_poly.entity_id
_entity_poly.type
_entity_poly.pdbx_seq_one_letter_code
_entity_poly.pdbx_strand_id
1 'polypeptide(L)'
;FFSAIGLMGRGYKRGFDSEVQRDGTHEYVASGRQARKKAKKAKLQKLHAVSEECDNITSPRGLPKSMPPPMNCMDVPTWLDEHRTECIFDYDTTRWPFQDLMQQVLGMGQVDLSTLHKLQLPQDAPICPTLLYAYKINGRALPKSWEPLLLRNNTSKKCLAAFRKSLPFQRFLEVFYAFVREVIVPLCGDPSGVWYQCPPTLRIQMPADKPTGKFHKDADYDRHVPTEINFWIPVTKVWGANTLHIETLPNKGDFHPLEMDYGQMARFNGNQCHHYCVANSTDSTRVSFDLRVIPKSLYRGDHDGHIGDYKTKFAGPGA
;
A
#
# COMPACT_ATOMS: atom_id res chain seq x y z
N PHE A 1 -23.99 36.44 -39.97
CA PHE A 1 -23.82 36.44 -41.43
C PHE A 1 -23.85 34.98 -41.91
N PHE A 2 -25.05 34.38 -41.91
CA PHE A 2 -25.92 34.03 -43.06
C PHE A 2 -25.30 32.94 -43.96
N SER A 3 -25.84 31.72 -44.03
CA SER A 3 -27.14 31.28 -44.61
C SER A 3 -27.57 29.92 -43.98
N ALA A 4 -28.79 29.61 -43.48
CA ALA A 4 -30.14 29.47 -44.08
C ALA A 4 -30.14 28.45 -45.26
N ILE A 5 -30.98 27.40 -45.41
CA ILE A 5 -32.44 27.12 -45.26
C ILE A 5 -32.62 25.57 -45.29
N GLY A 6 -33.41 24.87 -44.45
CA GLY A 6 -34.87 24.55 -44.52
C GLY A 6 -35.07 23.04 -44.85
N LEU A 7 -35.78 22.17 -44.12
CA LEU A 7 -37.16 22.05 -43.57
C LEU A 7 -38.02 21.02 -44.36
N MET A 8 -38.64 20.10 -43.60
CA MET A 8 -39.75 19.16 -43.94
C MET A 8 -39.41 17.97 -44.86
N GLY A 9 -39.93 16.74 -44.72
CA GLY A 9 -40.93 16.14 -43.84
C GLY A 9 -41.63 14.97 -44.59
N ARG A 10 -41.93 13.85 -43.88
CA ARG A 10 -42.81 12.71 -44.28
C ARG A 10 -42.28 11.84 -45.46
N GLY A 11 -42.19 10.51 -45.44
CA GLY A 11 -42.95 9.46 -44.77
C GLY A 11 -43.85 8.76 -45.80
N TYR A 12 -43.52 7.54 -46.27
CA TYR A 12 -44.51 6.55 -46.75
C TYR A 12 -43.92 5.14 -46.89
N LYS A 13 -44.72 4.16 -46.44
CA LYS A 13 -44.51 2.70 -46.43
C LYS A 13 -44.72 2.03 -47.80
N ARG A 14 -44.06 0.87 -47.99
CA ARG A 14 -44.50 -0.43 -48.57
C ARG A 14 -43.22 -1.22 -48.89
N GLY A 15 -42.92 -2.44 -48.42
CA GLY A 15 -43.75 -3.59 -48.07
C GLY A 15 -43.85 -4.52 -49.29
N PHE A 16 -43.02 -5.55 -49.38
CA PHE A 16 -43.37 -6.89 -49.92
C PHE A 16 -42.22 -7.89 -49.69
N ASP A 17 -42.63 -9.08 -49.24
CA ASP A 17 -41.84 -10.25 -48.89
C ASP A 17 -41.18 -10.95 -50.10
N SER A 18 -40.07 -11.63 -49.84
CA SER A 18 -39.81 -12.95 -50.43
C SER A 18 -38.82 -13.73 -49.56
N GLU A 19 -39.30 -14.88 -49.08
CA GLU A 19 -38.55 -15.92 -48.39
C GLU A 19 -37.38 -16.45 -49.21
N VAL A 20 -36.22 -16.64 -48.58
CA VAL A 20 -35.28 -17.72 -48.89
C VAL A 20 -34.83 -18.36 -47.58
N GLN A 21 -35.09 -19.66 -47.46
CA GLN A 21 -34.73 -20.51 -46.34
C GLN A 21 -33.22 -20.83 -46.25
N ARG A 22 -32.85 -21.30 -45.05
CA ARG A 22 -31.69 -22.14 -44.63
C ARG A 22 -30.53 -21.38 -43.98
N ASP A 23 -30.39 -21.35 -42.65
CA ASP A 23 -30.17 -22.40 -41.64
C ASP A 23 -28.68 -22.69 -41.38
N GLY A 24 -28.31 -22.72 -40.08
CA GLY A 24 -27.03 -23.18 -39.56
C GLY A 24 -25.88 -22.16 -39.47
N THR A 25 -25.71 -21.50 -38.32
CA THR A 25 -24.40 -21.18 -37.68
C THR A 25 -24.60 -20.35 -36.39
N HIS A 26 -25.39 -20.85 -35.43
CA HIS A 26 -25.50 -20.24 -34.09
C HIS A 26 -24.78 -21.01 -32.96
N GLU A 27 -24.01 -22.06 -33.27
CA GLU A 27 -23.32 -22.86 -32.26
C GLU A 27 -21.84 -22.52 -32.01
N TYR A 28 -21.20 -21.65 -32.80
CA TYR A 28 -19.74 -21.45 -32.67
C TYR A 28 -19.31 -20.32 -31.72
N VAL A 29 -20.22 -19.44 -31.27
CA VAL A 29 -19.85 -18.27 -30.43
C VAL A 29 -20.05 -18.52 -28.93
N ALA A 30 -20.88 -19.50 -28.54
CA ALA A 30 -21.12 -19.84 -27.14
C ALA A 30 -20.03 -20.75 -26.54
N SER A 31 -19.44 -21.65 -27.33
CA SER A 31 -18.40 -22.60 -26.88
C SER A 31 -17.07 -21.90 -26.52
N GLY A 32 -16.71 -20.82 -27.24
CA GLY A 32 -15.49 -20.06 -27.00
C GLY A 32 -15.48 -19.26 -25.69
N ARG A 33 -16.64 -18.78 -25.22
CA ARG A 33 -16.75 -18.03 -23.95
C ARG A 33 -16.70 -18.95 -22.72
N GLN A 34 -17.28 -20.15 -22.79
CA GLN A 34 -17.16 -21.15 -21.72
C GLN A 34 -15.74 -21.74 -21.63
N ALA A 35 -15.08 -21.99 -22.77
CA ALA A 35 -13.68 -22.45 -22.80
C ALA A 35 -12.71 -21.43 -22.16
N ARG A 36 -12.90 -20.13 -22.41
CA ARG A 36 -12.08 -19.06 -21.79
C ARG A 36 -12.30 -18.91 -20.28
N LYS A 37 -13.53 -19.14 -19.77
CA LYS A 37 -13.80 -19.14 -18.32
C LYS A 37 -13.21 -20.38 -17.62
N LYS A 38 -13.25 -21.56 -18.26
CA LYS A 38 -12.66 -22.80 -17.73
C LYS A 38 -11.13 -22.75 -17.69
N ALA A 39 -10.49 -22.17 -18.72
CA ALA A 39 -9.04 -21.95 -18.76
C ALA A 39 -8.56 -20.92 -17.71
N LYS A 40 -9.37 -19.89 -17.40
CA LYS A 40 -9.03 -18.90 -16.36
C LYS A 40 -9.14 -19.49 -14.94
N LYS A 41 -10.10 -20.39 -14.70
CA LYS A 41 -10.24 -21.13 -13.42
C LYS A 41 -9.12 -22.17 -13.23
N ALA A 42 -8.72 -22.87 -14.29
CA ALA A 42 -7.59 -23.81 -14.24
C ALA A 42 -6.23 -23.11 -14.05
N LYS A 43 -6.06 -21.89 -14.58
CA LYS A 43 -4.84 -21.08 -14.38
C LYS A 43 -4.77 -20.51 -12.95
N LEU A 44 -5.91 -20.23 -12.32
CA LEU A 44 -5.97 -19.79 -10.91
C LEU A 44 -5.67 -20.95 -9.94
N GLN A 45 -6.14 -22.17 -10.25
CA GLN A 45 -5.81 -23.37 -9.48
C GLN A 45 -4.35 -23.81 -9.63
N LYS A 46 -3.72 -23.60 -10.80
CA LYS A 46 -2.27 -23.84 -10.99
C LYS A 46 -1.37 -22.78 -10.32
N LEU A 47 -1.88 -21.59 -10.01
CA LEU A 47 -1.14 -20.56 -9.25
C LEU A 47 -1.19 -20.83 -7.73
N HIS A 48 -2.21 -21.55 -7.25
CA HIS A 48 -2.29 -22.04 -5.87
C HIS A 48 -1.47 -23.32 -5.61
N ALA A 49 -1.01 -24.00 -6.66
CA ALA A 49 -0.28 -25.26 -6.55
C ALA A 49 1.25 -25.13 -6.78
N VAL A 50 1.79 -23.90 -6.78
CA VAL A 50 3.25 -23.65 -6.90
C VAL A 50 3.79 -22.93 -5.65
N SER A 51 3.02 -22.94 -4.56
CA SER A 51 3.49 -22.52 -3.22
C SER A 51 3.93 -23.69 -2.34
N GLU A 52 3.95 -24.91 -2.86
CA GLU A 52 4.43 -26.11 -2.17
C GLU A 52 5.57 -26.73 -2.99
N GLU A 53 6.77 -26.16 -2.90
CA GLU A 53 8.06 -26.84 -3.14
C GLU A 53 9.17 -25.80 -3.08
N CYS A 54 9.61 -25.51 -1.86
CA CYS A 54 10.94 -25.01 -1.50
C CYS A 54 10.89 -24.79 0.01
N ASP A 55 11.26 -25.82 0.77
CA ASP A 55 11.95 -25.72 2.07
C ASP A 55 12.00 -27.12 2.71
N ASN A 56 12.84 -28.00 2.16
CA ASN A 56 13.35 -29.16 2.89
C ASN A 56 14.66 -28.76 3.56
N ILE A 57 14.58 -28.18 4.76
CA ILE A 57 15.67 -28.20 5.73
C ILE A 57 15.10 -28.66 7.06
N THR A 58 15.58 -29.81 7.50
CA THR A 58 15.18 -30.54 8.72
C THR A 58 15.51 -29.76 9.99
N SER A 59 14.51 -29.61 10.87
CA SER A 59 14.65 -29.24 12.28
C SER A 59 13.82 -30.24 13.13
N PRO A 60 14.30 -30.69 14.30
CA PRO A 60 13.78 -31.89 14.95
C PRO A 60 12.39 -31.67 15.58
N ARG A 61 11.59 -32.73 15.53
CA ARG A 61 10.20 -32.83 15.99
C ARG A 61 10.05 -32.45 17.47
N GLY A 62 9.21 -31.45 17.72
CA GLY A 62 8.59 -31.18 19.02
C GLY A 62 7.08 -30.96 18.81
N LEU A 63 6.26 -31.53 19.70
CA LEU A 63 4.79 -31.62 19.67
C LEU A 63 4.05 -30.34 19.23
N PRO A 64 2.85 -30.44 18.60
CA PRO A 64 2.08 -29.27 18.20
C PRO A 64 1.58 -28.53 19.44
N LYS A 65 2.07 -27.31 19.65
CA LYS A 65 1.34 -26.32 20.46
C LYS A 65 0.08 -26.00 19.67
N SER A 66 -1.09 -26.40 20.18
CA SER A 66 -2.36 -25.93 19.64
C SER A 66 -2.33 -24.41 19.63
N MET A 67 -2.28 -23.80 18.45
CA MET A 67 -2.35 -22.35 18.33
C MET A 67 -3.71 -21.90 18.88
N PRO A 68 -3.76 -20.86 19.71
CA PRO A 68 -5.03 -20.30 20.15
C PRO A 68 -5.86 -19.87 18.91
N PRO A 69 -7.20 -19.94 18.98
CA PRO A 69 -8.04 -19.47 17.89
C PRO A 69 -7.77 -17.98 17.58
N PRO A 70 -8.01 -17.52 16.35
CA PRO A 70 -7.83 -16.12 15.97
C PRO A 70 -8.68 -15.22 16.89
N MET A 71 -8.08 -14.14 17.38
CA MET A 71 -8.74 -13.20 18.29
C MET A 71 -9.91 -12.53 17.56
N ASN A 72 -11.12 -12.64 18.11
CA ASN A 72 -12.26 -11.92 17.57
C ASN A 72 -12.11 -10.42 17.93
N CYS A 73 -12.68 -9.51 17.14
CA CYS A 73 -12.64 -8.07 17.47
C CYS A 73 -13.21 -7.76 18.86
N MET A 74 -14.09 -8.63 19.36
CA MET A 74 -14.70 -8.56 20.69
C MET A 74 -13.72 -8.84 21.85
N ASP A 75 -12.54 -9.39 21.57
CA ASP A 75 -11.52 -9.72 22.57
C ASP A 75 -10.41 -8.66 22.66
N VAL A 76 -10.54 -7.55 21.90
CA VAL A 76 -9.60 -6.42 21.96
C VAL A 76 -9.83 -5.65 23.25
N PRO A 77 -8.81 -5.48 24.11
CA PRO A 77 -8.98 -4.73 25.34
C PRO A 77 -9.31 -3.26 25.09
N THR A 78 -10.21 -2.70 25.89
CA THR A 78 -10.64 -1.29 25.77
C THR A 78 -9.49 -0.30 25.94
N TRP A 79 -8.46 -0.63 26.73
CA TRP A 79 -7.28 0.22 26.87
C TRP A 79 -6.57 0.44 25.53
N LEU A 80 -6.64 -0.53 24.60
CA LEU A 80 -6.00 -0.38 23.30
C LEU A 80 -6.65 0.76 22.50
N ASP A 81 -7.96 0.99 22.66
CA ASP A 81 -8.68 2.05 21.95
C ASP A 81 -8.08 3.43 22.24
N GLU A 82 -7.68 3.70 23.49
CA GLU A 82 -6.98 4.94 23.86
C GLU A 82 -5.62 5.07 23.16
N HIS A 83 -4.95 3.93 22.94
CA HIS A 83 -3.64 3.85 22.30
C HIS A 83 -3.68 3.74 20.77
N ARG A 84 -4.86 3.67 20.16
CA ARG A 84 -5.05 3.75 18.69
C ARG A 84 -6.04 4.84 18.27
N THR A 85 -6.52 5.64 19.22
CA THR A 85 -7.25 6.88 18.92
C THR A 85 -6.33 7.82 18.16
N GLU A 86 -6.90 8.47 17.15
CA GLU A 86 -6.21 9.43 16.30
C GLU A 86 -5.50 10.50 17.15
N CYS A 87 -4.19 10.62 16.95
CA CYS A 87 -3.39 11.63 17.63
C CYS A 87 -2.14 11.95 16.81
N ILE A 88 -1.77 13.23 16.77
CA ILE A 88 -0.56 13.72 16.11
C ILE A 88 0.51 13.99 17.18
N PHE A 89 1.72 13.53 16.92
CA PHE A 89 2.88 13.69 17.80
C PHE A 89 4.01 14.36 17.05
N ASP A 90 4.70 15.28 17.71
CA ASP A 90 5.95 15.83 17.22
C ASP A 90 7.13 14.91 17.58
N TYR A 91 8.17 14.91 16.73
CA TYR A 91 9.45 14.26 16.98
C TYR A 91 10.61 15.19 16.63
N ASP A 92 11.73 15.02 17.34
CA ASP A 92 12.94 15.81 17.11
C ASP A 92 13.58 15.46 15.75
N THR A 93 13.46 16.35 14.78
CA THR A 93 14.01 16.17 13.42
C THR A 93 15.53 16.23 13.37
N THR A 94 16.19 16.77 14.39
CA THR A 94 17.66 16.76 14.48
C THR A 94 18.17 15.37 14.87
N ARG A 95 17.39 14.67 15.70
CA ARG A 95 17.67 13.30 16.13
C ARG A 95 17.18 12.26 15.12
N TRP A 96 16.05 12.53 14.47
CA TRP A 96 15.39 11.65 13.51
C TRP A 96 15.31 12.33 12.13
N PRO A 97 16.44 12.46 11.40
CA PRO A 97 16.52 13.23 10.16
C PRO A 97 15.96 12.45 8.96
N PHE A 98 14.69 12.06 9.02
CA PHE A 98 14.07 11.21 8.00
C PHE A 98 14.03 11.87 6.62
N GLN A 99 14.03 13.20 6.52
CA GLN A 99 14.14 13.89 5.24
C GLN A 99 15.48 13.62 4.56
N ASP A 100 16.61 13.74 5.27
CA ASP A 100 17.95 13.49 4.73
C ASP A 100 18.17 12.00 4.42
N LEU A 101 17.69 11.13 5.30
CA LEU A 101 17.75 9.69 5.07
C LEU A 101 16.93 9.30 3.83
N MET A 102 15.74 9.87 3.66
CA MET A 102 14.89 9.58 2.52
C MET A 102 15.49 10.11 1.23
N GLN A 103 16.10 11.30 1.21
CA GLN A 103 16.85 11.78 0.04
C GLN A 103 17.91 10.76 -0.41
N GLN A 104 18.70 10.22 0.54
CA GLN A 104 19.68 9.17 0.25
C GLN A 104 19.04 7.86 -0.24
N VAL A 105 17.95 7.40 0.40
CA VAL A 105 17.20 6.18 0.01
C VAL A 105 16.66 6.28 -1.41
N LEU A 106 16.23 7.48 -1.82
CA LEU A 106 15.72 7.75 -3.16
C LEU A 106 16.83 8.00 -4.19
N GLY A 107 18.10 8.03 -3.77
CA GLY A 107 19.24 8.31 -4.64
C GLY A 107 19.25 9.75 -5.15
N MET A 108 18.70 10.67 -4.36
CA MET A 108 18.63 12.10 -4.68
C MET A 108 19.78 12.83 -3.97
N GLY A 109 20.29 13.87 -4.62
CA GLY A 109 21.12 14.88 -3.94
C GLY A 109 20.30 15.67 -2.92
N GLN A 110 20.90 16.73 -2.38
CA GLN A 110 20.18 17.65 -1.49
C GLN A 110 19.10 18.40 -2.27
N VAL A 111 17.86 17.93 -2.15
CA VAL A 111 16.67 18.44 -2.87
C VAL A 111 15.47 18.51 -1.95
N ASP A 112 14.58 19.45 -2.21
CA ASP A 112 13.26 19.46 -1.57
C ASP A 112 12.42 18.29 -2.12
N LEU A 113 12.16 17.30 -1.27
CA LEU A 113 11.36 16.11 -1.60
C LEU A 113 9.92 16.45 -2.03
N SER A 114 9.39 17.61 -1.63
CA SER A 114 8.08 18.09 -2.09
C SER A 114 8.07 18.40 -3.59
N THR A 115 9.24 18.63 -4.20
CA THR A 115 9.41 19.03 -5.60
C THR A 115 9.83 17.90 -6.53
N LEU A 116 9.84 16.64 -6.07
CA LEU A 116 10.29 15.49 -6.89
C LEU A 116 9.57 15.39 -8.25
N HIS A 117 8.30 15.81 -8.32
CA HIS A 117 7.50 15.81 -9.54
C HIS A 117 7.87 16.94 -10.53
N LYS A 118 8.78 17.85 -10.17
CA LYS A 118 9.33 18.91 -11.03
C LYS A 118 10.70 18.54 -11.59
N LEU A 119 11.38 17.58 -10.97
CA LEU A 119 12.70 17.14 -11.39
C LEU A 119 12.63 16.38 -12.73
N GLN A 120 13.72 16.45 -13.50
CA GLN A 120 13.88 15.61 -14.69
C GLN A 120 14.09 14.16 -14.27
N LEU A 121 13.65 13.22 -15.12
CA LEU A 121 13.94 11.82 -14.88
C LEU A 121 15.47 11.60 -14.91
N PRO A 122 16.01 10.81 -13.97
CA PRO A 122 17.42 10.42 -14.04
C PRO A 122 17.69 9.57 -15.28
N GLN A 123 18.96 9.51 -15.69
CA GLN A 123 19.41 8.68 -16.81
C GLN A 123 19.12 7.19 -16.55
N ASP A 124 19.42 6.73 -15.32
CA ASP A 124 19.20 5.36 -14.88
C ASP A 124 17.95 5.24 -14.01
N ALA A 125 17.32 4.07 -14.04
CA ALA A 125 16.16 3.80 -13.19
C ALA A 125 16.55 3.91 -11.70
N PRO A 126 15.72 4.54 -10.86
CA PRO A 126 15.99 4.57 -9.43
C PRO A 126 15.96 3.15 -8.87
N ILE A 127 16.92 2.82 -8.02
CA ILE A 127 16.98 1.53 -7.32
C ILE A 127 15.79 1.35 -6.37
N CYS A 128 15.24 2.46 -5.84
CA CYS A 128 14.05 2.45 -5.00
C CYS A 128 12.79 2.12 -5.81
N PRO A 129 12.15 0.95 -5.61
CA PRO A 129 10.98 0.57 -6.40
C PRO A 129 9.77 1.49 -6.17
N THR A 130 9.66 2.08 -4.97
CA THR A 130 8.58 3.03 -4.65
C THR A 130 8.68 4.30 -5.49
N LEU A 131 9.88 4.85 -5.70
CA LEU A 131 10.07 6.02 -6.55
C LEU A 131 9.80 5.71 -8.01
N LEU A 132 10.30 4.56 -8.50
CA LEU A 132 10.02 4.10 -9.86
C LEU A 132 8.50 3.99 -10.11
N TYR A 133 7.77 3.43 -9.15
CA TYR A 133 6.32 3.30 -9.24
C TYR A 133 5.61 4.67 -9.16
N ALA A 134 6.11 5.60 -8.35
CA ALA A 134 5.57 6.96 -8.28
C ALA A 134 5.70 7.71 -9.61
N TYR A 135 6.84 7.61 -10.31
CA TYR A 135 6.99 8.20 -11.65
C TYR A 135 5.97 7.62 -12.65
N LYS A 136 5.69 6.31 -12.57
CA LYS A 136 4.67 5.67 -13.40
C LYS A 136 3.27 6.21 -13.11
N ILE A 137 2.89 6.32 -11.83
CA ILE A 137 1.56 6.80 -11.44
C ILE A 137 1.38 8.28 -11.80
N ASN A 138 2.42 9.10 -11.64
CA ASN A 138 2.45 10.51 -12.04
C ASN A 138 2.17 10.72 -13.55
N GLY A 139 2.24 9.68 -14.37
CA GLY A 139 1.91 9.74 -15.80
C GLY A 139 3.09 10.11 -16.69
N ARG A 140 4.32 10.08 -16.17
CA ARG A 140 5.53 10.36 -16.95
C ARG A 140 5.80 9.27 -17.99
N ALA A 141 6.28 9.68 -19.16
CA ALA A 141 6.81 8.76 -20.15
C ALA A 141 8.15 8.20 -19.66
N LEU A 142 8.16 6.93 -19.24
CA LEU A 142 9.35 6.27 -18.73
C LEU A 142 10.15 5.62 -19.87
N PRO A 143 11.50 5.56 -19.78
CA PRO A 143 12.30 4.79 -20.72
C PRO A 143 11.84 3.33 -20.80
N LYS A 144 11.74 2.77 -22.01
CA LYS A 144 11.32 1.36 -22.22
C LYS A 144 12.20 0.36 -21.45
N SER A 145 13.47 0.69 -21.25
CA SER A 145 14.41 -0.10 -20.45
C SER A 145 13.97 -0.28 -18.99
N TRP A 146 13.07 0.57 -18.47
CA TRP A 146 12.58 0.50 -17.10
C TRP A 146 11.35 -0.41 -16.95
N GLU A 147 10.68 -0.78 -18.04
CA GLU A 147 9.46 -1.62 -17.99
C GLU A 147 9.64 -2.92 -17.21
N PRO A 148 10.73 -3.70 -17.37
CA PRO A 148 10.92 -4.93 -16.63
C PRO A 148 11.00 -4.75 -15.11
N LEU A 149 11.38 -3.56 -14.63
CA LEU A 149 11.49 -3.23 -13.20
C LEU A 149 10.11 -2.95 -12.57
N LEU A 150 9.11 -2.61 -13.39
CA LEU A 150 7.73 -2.34 -12.98
C LEU A 150 6.84 -3.59 -12.98
N LEU A 151 7.32 -4.68 -13.58
CA LEU A 151 6.60 -5.95 -13.67
C LEU A 151 6.94 -6.81 -12.46
N ARG A 152 5.96 -7.52 -11.87
CA ARG A 152 6.20 -8.52 -10.81
C ARG A 152 6.90 -9.76 -11.39
N ASN A 153 8.22 -9.67 -11.62
CA ASN A 153 9.05 -10.68 -12.26
C ASN A 153 10.38 -10.86 -11.50
N ASN A 154 11.29 -11.67 -12.02
CA ASN A 154 12.59 -11.91 -11.37
C ASN A 154 13.49 -10.66 -11.36
N THR A 155 13.37 -9.78 -12.36
CA THR A 155 14.15 -8.55 -12.43
C THR A 155 13.75 -7.56 -11.33
N SER A 156 12.46 -7.31 -11.12
CA SER A 156 11.99 -6.45 -10.02
C SER A 156 12.28 -7.05 -8.65
N LYS A 157 12.22 -8.38 -8.49
CA LYS A 157 12.66 -9.06 -7.26
C LYS A 157 14.15 -8.83 -6.97
N LYS A 158 15.02 -8.94 -7.99
CA LYS A 158 16.46 -8.65 -7.85
C LYS A 158 16.71 -7.18 -7.52
N CYS A 159 15.99 -6.26 -8.16
CA CYS A 159 16.06 -4.83 -7.87
C CYS A 159 15.63 -4.53 -6.42
N LEU A 160 14.53 -5.11 -5.94
CA LEU A 160 14.09 -4.98 -4.55
C LEU A 160 15.12 -5.55 -3.57
N ALA A 161 15.75 -6.69 -3.89
CA ALA A 161 16.80 -7.26 -3.07
C ALA A 161 18.05 -6.37 -3.02
N ALA A 162 18.44 -5.77 -4.14
CA ALA A 162 19.54 -4.81 -4.21
C ALA A 162 19.23 -3.52 -3.43
N PHE A 163 18.02 -2.97 -3.59
CA PHE A 163 17.51 -1.84 -2.80
C PHE A 163 17.61 -2.12 -1.30
N ARG A 164 17.09 -3.28 -0.86
CA ARG A 164 17.12 -3.69 0.54
C ARG A 164 18.55 -3.81 1.08
N LYS A 165 19.53 -4.19 0.25
CA LYS A 165 20.95 -4.30 0.64
C LYS A 165 21.74 -2.98 0.49
N SER A 166 21.14 -1.95 -0.08
CA SER A 166 21.83 -0.67 -0.32
C SER A 166 22.19 0.01 1.00
N LEU A 167 23.36 0.63 1.06
CA LEU A 167 23.83 1.36 2.24
C LEU A 167 22.85 2.46 2.70
N PRO A 168 22.25 3.28 1.81
CA PRO A 168 21.25 4.26 2.21
C PRO A 168 20.04 3.64 2.92
N PHE A 169 19.52 2.52 2.41
CA PHE A 169 18.36 1.88 3.02
C PHE A 169 18.70 1.19 4.35
N GLN A 170 19.90 0.61 4.48
CA GLN A 170 20.38 0.06 5.75
C GLN A 170 20.52 1.15 6.83
N ARG A 171 21.09 2.31 6.50
CA ARG A 171 21.15 3.47 7.40
C ARG A 171 19.76 3.98 7.82
N PHE A 172 18.83 4.06 6.86
CA PHE A 172 17.44 4.40 7.16
C PHE A 172 16.84 3.40 8.16
N LEU A 173 17.07 2.09 7.97
CA LEU A 173 16.57 1.06 8.87
C LEU A 173 17.18 1.14 10.28
N GLU A 174 18.48 1.43 10.40
CA GLU A 174 19.15 1.61 11.69
C GLU A 174 18.48 2.73 12.50
N VAL A 175 18.26 3.89 11.88
CA VAL A 175 17.58 5.03 12.52
C VAL A 175 16.12 4.70 12.80
N PHE A 176 15.42 4.04 11.86
CA PHE A 176 14.05 3.59 12.04
C PHE A 176 13.91 2.63 13.24
N TYR A 177 14.84 1.69 13.46
CA TYR A 177 14.78 0.79 14.61
C TYR A 177 14.93 1.54 15.94
N ALA A 178 15.84 2.50 16.00
CA ALA A 178 15.97 3.36 17.17
C ALA A 178 14.73 4.21 17.39
N PHE A 179 14.16 4.79 16.32
CA PHE A 179 12.91 5.56 16.38
C PHE A 179 11.75 4.72 16.90
N VAL A 180 11.62 3.47 16.44
CA VAL A 180 10.58 2.56 16.96
C VAL A 180 10.75 2.33 18.45
N ARG A 181 11.96 1.99 18.92
CA ARG A 181 12.21 1.72 20.34
C ARG A 181 11.96 2.94 21.22
N GLU A 182 12.38 4.11 20.79
CA GLU A 182 12.45 5.29 21.65
C GLU A 182 11.25 6.22 21.53
N VAL A 183 10.56 6.20 20.38
CA VAL A 183 9.43 7.10 20.10
C VAL A 183 8.13 6.31 19.99
N ILE A 184 8.11 5.19 19.26
CA ILE A 184 6.86 4.45 19.00
C ILE A 184 6.45 3.57 20.20
N VAL A 185 7.36 2.78 20.76
CA VAL A 185 7.05 1.85 21.88
C VAL A 185 6.36 2.56 23.06
N PRO A 186 6.82 3.73 23.55
CA PRO A 186 6.16 4.44 24.64
C PRO A 186 4.70 4.82 24.36
N LEU A 187 4.29 4.91 23.10
CA LEU A 187 2.95 5.33 22.70
C LEU A 187 1.95 4.18 22.58
N CYS A 188 2.39 2.94 22.77
CA CYS A 188 1.61 1.73 22.47
C CYS A 188 0.88 1.12 23.67
N GLY A 189 1.07 1.65 24.88
CA GLY A 189 0.32 1.24 26.08
C GLY A 189 0.77 -0.07 26.73
N ASP A 190 1.80 -0.73 26.17
CA ASP A 190 2.35 -1.97 26.71
C ASP A 190 3.84 -1.82 27.06
N PRO A 191 4.20 -1.76 28.35
CA PRO A 191 5.58 -1.56 28.79
C PRO A 191 6.49 -2.75 28.47
N SER A 192 5.92 -3.92 28.13
CA SER A 192 6.70 -5.10 27.78
C SER A 192 7.19 -5.10 26.32
N GLY A 193 6.76 -4.12 25.51
CA GLY A 193 7.22 -3.89 24.15
C GLY A 193 6.15 -4.15 23.08
N VAL A 194 6.58 -4.13 21.82
CA VAL A 194 5.73 -4.33 20.65
C VAL A 194 6.39 -5.24 19.61
N TRP A 195 5.57 -5.94 18.84
CA TRP A 195 5.96 -6.47 17.54
C TRP A 195 5.57 -5.48 16.46
N TYR A 196 6.47 -5.17 15.54
CA TYR A 196 6.26 -4.16 14.52
C TYR A 196 6.60 -4.65 13.13
N GLN A 197 5.85 -4.13 12.15
CA GLN A 197 6.05 -4.33 10.73
C GLN A 197 7.45 -3.85 10.32
N CYS A 198 8.24 -4.72 9.70
CA CYS A 198 9.61 -4.42 9.30
C CYS A 198 9.99 -5.08 7.94
N PRO A 199 10.52 -4.33 6.96
CA PRO A 199 10.74 -2.87 6.97
C PRO A 199 9.42 -2.08 6.97
N PRO A 200 9.44 -0.76 7.28
CA PRO A 200 8.25 0.07 7.12
C PRO A 200 7.89 0.19 5.64
N THR A 201 6.64 0.52 5.36
CA THR A 201 6.20 0.73 3.98
C THR A 201 6.50 2.14 3.53
N LEU A 202 7.34 2.29 2.51
CA LEU A 202 7.61 3.59 1.89
C LEU A 202 6.49 3.95 0.91
N ARG A 203 6.05 5.21 0.92
CA ARG A 203 5.01 5.75 0.04
C ARG A 203 5.48 7.05 -0.59
N ILE A 204 5.28 7.18 -1.89
CA ILE A 204 5.50 8.43 -2.62
C ILE A 204 4.27 8.68 -3.48
N GLN A 205 3.68 9.87 -3.34
CA GLN A 205 2.51 10.30 -4.11
C GLN A 205 2.81 11.67 -4.71
N MET A 206 3.23 11.67 -5.98
CA MET A 206 3.36 12.87 -6.80
C MET A 206 1.98 13.39 -7.24
N PRO A 207 1.86 14.66 -7.64
CA PRO A 207 0.66 15.19 -8.27
C PRO A 207 0.22 14.31 -9.44
N ALA A 208 -1.03 13.85 -9.47
CA ALA A 208 -1.51 12.91 -10.49
C ALA A 208 -3.04 12.84 -10.49
N ASP A 209 -3.63 12.54 -11.65
CA ASP A 209 -5.09 12.37 -11.80
C ASP A 209 -5.64 11.13 -11.07
N LYS A 210 -4.74 10.20 -10.67
CA LYS A 210 -5.13 8.92 -10.07
C LYS A 210 -4.73 8.85 -8.60
N PRO A 211 -5.62 8.39 -7.71
CA PRO A 211 -5.27 8.13 -6.32
C PRO A 211 -4.30 6.94 -6.21
N THR A 212 -3.38 7.00 -5.25
CA THR A 212 -2.43 5.92 -4.97
C THR A 212 -2.94 4.90 -3.94
N GLY A 213 -3.93 5.27 -3.13
CA GLY A 213 -4.51 4.44 -2.06
C GLY A 213 -6.01 4.27 -2.25
N LYS A 214 -6.49 3.03 -2.14
CA LYS A 214 -7.93 2.72 -2.25
C LYS A 214 -8.61 2.94 -0.90
N PHE A 215 -9.93 3.04 -0.93
CA PHE A 215 -10.77 2.96 0.27
C PHE A 215 -10.71 1.56 0.86
N HIS A 216 -10.24 1.45 2.10
CA HIS A 216 -10.11 0.18 2.84
C HIS A 216 -9.93 0.44 4.34
N LYS A 217 -10.04 -0.63 5.13
CA LYS A 217 -9.38 -0.78 6.43
C LYS A 217 -8.36 -1.91 6.35
N ASP A 218 -7.32 -1.90 7.18
CA ASP A 218 -6.27 -2.93 7.07
C ASP A 218 -6.83 -4.34 7.37
N ALA A 219 -7.86 -4.46 8.21
CA ALA A 219 -8.54 -5.74 8.49
C ALA A 219 -9.24 -6.37 7.27
N ASP A 220 -9.35 -5.67 6.14
CA ASP A 220 -9.84 -6.25 4.87
C ASP A 220 -8.80 -7.15 4.19
N TYR A 221 -7.56 -7.18 4.70
CA TYR A 221 -6.43 -7.91 4.13
C TYR A 221 -5.92 -9.03 5.05
N ASP A 222 -5.32 -10.05 4.44
CA ASP A 222 -4.75 -11.20 5.17
C ASP A 222 -3.62 -10.76 6.12
N ARG A 223 -3.49 -11.50 7.23
CA ARG A 223 -2.44 -11.29 8.26
C ARG A 223 -2.46 -9.90 8.91
N HIS A 224 -3.61 -9.23 8.86
CA HIS A 224 -3.90 -8.11 9.73
C HIS A 224 -4.77 -8.55 10.90
N VAL A 225 -4.45 -8.10 12.11
CA VAL A 225 -5.14 -8.49 13.36
C VAL A 225 -5.79 -7.30 14.05
N PRO A 226 -6.92 -7.50 14.77
CA PRO A 226 -7.67 -6.41 15.43
C PRO A 226 -6.88 -5.58 16.45
N THR A 227 -5.71 -6.03 16.89
CA THR A 227 -4.87 -5.42 17.92
C THR A 227 -3.76 -4.54 17.35
N GLU A 228 -3.82 -4.21 16.06
CA GLU A 228 -2.85 -3.34 15.40
C GLU A 228 -3.08 -1.86 15.74
N ILE A 229 -1.97 -1.13 15.88
CA ILE A 229 -1.91 0.32 15.94
C ILE A 229 -1.14 0.80 14.71
N ASN A 230 -1.70 1.75 13.97
CA ASN A 230 -1.05 2.33 12.79
C ASN A 230 -0.28 3.58 13.18
N PHE A 231 0.94 3.70 12.65
CA PHE A 231 1.72 4.92 12.69
C PHE A 231 2.05 5.35 11.26
N TRP A 232 1.79 6.62 10.94
CA TRP A 232 2.07 7.22 9.65
C TRP A 232 2.94 8.46 9.80
N ILE A 233 4.09 8.46 9.13
CA ILE A 233 5.12 9.48 9.26
C ILE A 233 5.32 10.17 7.90
N PRO A 234 4.75 11.36 7.68
CA PRO A 234 5.13 12.20 6.56
C PRO A 234 6.57 12.72 6.68
N VAL A 235 7.28 12.72 5.55
CA VAL A 235 8.64 13.26 5.39
C VAL A 235 8.62 14.59 4.61
N THR A 236 7.45 14.96 4.09
CA THR A 236 7.12 16.23 3.45
C THR A 236 5.82 16.73 4.08
N LYS A 237 5.57 18.05 4.10
CA LYS A 237 4.28 18.59 4.52
C LYS A 237 3.11 17.94 3.74
N VAL A 238 2.04 17.60 4.44
CA VAL A 238 0.84 16.97 3.90
C VAL A 238 -0.43 17.74 4.31
N TRP A 239 -1.33 17.99 3.37
CA TRP A 239 -2.57 18.75 3.52
C TRP A 239 -3.55 18.44 2.38
N GLY A 240 -4.85 18.68 2.59
CA GLY A 240 -5.86 18.53 1.53
C GLY A 240 -5.78 17.23 0.72
N ALA A 241 -5.29 17.31 -0.53
CA ALA A 241 -5.25 16.19 -1.47
C ALA A 241 -3.97 15.34 -1.44
N ASN A 242 -2.87 15.83 -0.85
CA ASN A 242 -1.62 15.06 -0.73
C ASN A 242 -1.48 14.39 0.65
N THR A 243 -2.59 14.04 1.29
CA THR A 243 -2.60 13.36 2.60
C THR A 243 -3.47 12.10 2.63
N LEU A 244 -3.42 11.36 3.73
CA LEU A 244 -4.40 10.33 4.06
C LEU A 244 -5.71 10.99 4.50
N HIS A 245 -6.81 10.43 4.02
CA HIS A 245 -8.15 10.73 4.50
C HIS A 245 -8.56 9.56 5.38
N ILE A 246 -8.88 9.83 6.64
CA ILE A 246 -9.20 8.78 7.62
C ILE A 246 -10.54 9.05 8.30
N GLU A 247 -11.17 7.99 8.76
CA GLU A 247 -12.37 8.01 9.59
C GLU A 247 -11.99 8.15 11.07
N THR A 248 -12.72 8.97 11.83
CA THR A 248 -12.38 9.21 13.25
C THR A 248 -12.57 7.97 14.12
N LEU A 249 -13.62 7.20 13.85
CA LEU A 249 -14.00 5.97 14.55
C LEU A 249 -14.56 4.94 13.56
N PRO A 250 -14.44 3.64 13.86
CA PRO A 250 -14.88 2.60 12.92
C PRO A 250 -16.34 2.77 12.47
N ASN A 251 -16.56 2.86 11.16
CA ASN A 251 -17.86 2.95 10.49
C ASN A 251 -18.66 4.26 10.73
N LYS A 252 -18.01 5.33 11.21
CA LYS A 252 -18.66 6.63 11.44
C LYS A 252 -18.81 7.48 10.16
N GLY A 253 -18.05 7.21 9.12
CA GLY A 253 -18.14 7.80 7.78
C GLY A 253 -17.70 9.27 7.68
N ASP A 254 -17.06 9.83 8.70
CA ASP A 254 -16.72 11.25 8.82
C ASP A 254 -15.28 11.55 8.41
N PHE A 255 -14.95 11.25 7.16
CA PHE A 255 -13.59 11.37 6.66
C PHE A 255 -13.05 12.80 6.69
N HIS A 256 -11.83 12.95 7.20
CA HIS A 256 -11.07 14.20 7.17
C HIS A 256 -9.62 13.99 6.73
N PRO A 257 -8.97 15.01 6.16
CA PRO A 257 -7.55 14.96 5.82
C PRO A 257 -6.68 15.00 7.08
N LEU A 258 -5.65 14.18 7.14
CA LEU A 258 -4.60 14.27 8.17
C LEU A 258 -3.55 15.32 7.79
N GLU A 259 -3.71 16.55 8.25
CA GLU A 259 -2.77 17.63 7.95
C GLU A 259 -1.59 17.63 8.92
N MET A 260 -0.37 17.60 8.40
CA MET A 260 0.85 17.49 9.20
C MET A 260 2.05 18.14 8.50
N ASP A 261 2.95 18.69 9.31
CA ASP A 261 4.27 19.19 8.89
C ASP A 261 5.35 18.10 9.05
N TYR A 262 6.53 18.33 8.45
CA TYR A 262 7.70 17.49 8.73
C TYR A 262 8.11 17.64 10.20
N GLY A 263 8.47 16.52 10.84
CA GLY A 263 8.61 16.45 12.29
C GLY A 263 7.37 15.96 13.01
N GLN A 264 6.27 15.68 12.31
CA GLN A 264 5.05 15.13 12.90
C GLN A 264 4.76 13.71 12.43
N MET A 265 4.06 12.95 13.27
CA MET A 265 3.53 11.62 12.94
C MET A 265 2.11 11.45 13.46
N ALA A 266 1.30 10.66 12.77
CA ALA A 266 -0.04 10.29 13.21
C ALA A 266 -0.06 8.86 13.75
N ARG A 267 -0.73 8.66 14.87
CA ARG A 267 -1.16 7.35 15.39
C ARG A 267 -2.66 7.24 15.22
N PHE A 268 -3.17 6.12 14.68
CA PHE A 268 -4.60 5.93 14.46
C PHE A 268 -4.97 4.44 14.34
N ASN A 269 -6.26 4.14 14.30
CA ASN A 269 -6.79 2.79 14.16
C ASN A 269 -7.02 2.42 12.68
N GLY A 270 -5.96 2.33 11.88
CA GLY A 270 -6.08 1.95 10.47
C GLY A 270 -6.58 0.52 10.25
N ASN A 271 -6.54 -0.32 11.29
CA ASN A 271 -7.09 -1.67 11.26
C ASN A 271 -8.62 -1.70 11.14
N GLN A 272 -9.33 -0.85 11.88
CA GLN A 272 -10.79 -0.83 11.91
C GLN A 272 -11.41 0.43 11.28
N CYS A 273 -10.70 1.56 11.27
CA CYS A 273 -11.15 2.79 10.60
C CYS A 273 -10.80 2.77 9.12
N HIS A 274 -11.77 3.17 8.29
CA HIS A 274 -11.53 3.32 6.87
C HIS A 274 -10.56 4.46 6.60
N HIS A 275 -9.70 4.26 5.59
CA HIS A 275 -8.79 5.28 5.12
C HIS A 275 -8.49 5.13 3.63
N TYR A 276 -8.11 6.23 3.00
CA TYR A 276 -7.79 6.27 1.58
C TYR A 276 -6.87 7.44 1.22
N CYS A 277 -6.46 7.48 -0.05
CA CYS A 277 -5.87 8.67 -0.65
C CYS A 277 -6.80 9.15 -1.77
N VAL A 278 -6.87 10.46 -1.96
CA VAL A 278 -7.46 11.05 -3.16
C VAL A 278 -6.38 11.23 -4.23
N ALA A 279 -6.78 11.61 -5.45
CA ALA A 279 -5.84 12.08 -6.46
C ALA A 279 -5.09 13.29 -5.92
N ASN A 280 -3.75 13.30 -6.03
CA ASN A 280 -2.98 14.41 -5.51
C ASN A 280 -3.09 15.59 -6.50
N SER A 281 -3.97 16.53 -6.17
CA SER A 281 -4.19 17.75 -6.96
C SER A 281 -3.41 18.96 -6.44
N THR A 282 -2.51 18.78 -5.47
CA THR A 282 -1.61 19.85 -5.01
C THR A 282 -0.38 19.94 -5.91
N ASP A 283 0.43 20.97 -5.73
CA ASP A 283 1.74 21.12 -6.39
C ASP A 283 2.88 20.57 -5.51
N SER A 284 2.59 19.56 -4.69
CA SER A 284 3.54 18.98 -3.72
C SER A 284 3.52 17.46 -3.74
N THR A 285 4.69 16.85 -3.94
CA THR A 285 4.90 15.41 -3.76
C THR A 285 4.85 15.08 -2.29
N ARG A 286 3.99 14.13 -1.92
CA ARG A 286 4.02 13.50 -0.60
C ARG A 286 5.05 12.39 -0.57
N VAL A 287 5.98 12.45 0.37
CA VAL A 287 6.84 11.34 0.76
C VAL A 287 6.52 10.96 2.19
N SER A 288 6.30 9.68 2.47
CA SER A 288 5.98 9.20 3.80
C SER A 288 6.39 7.75 3.98
N PHE A 289 6.39 7.29 5.23
CA PHE A 289 6.40 5.86 5.52
C PHE A 289 5.38 5.51 6.61
N ASP A 290 4.95 4.26 6.62
CA ASP A 290 3.99 3.73 7.58
C ASP A 290 4.46 2.40 8.17
N LEU A 291 4.04 2.14 9.41
CA LEU A 291 4.21 0.86 10.09
C LEU A 291 2.96 0.53 10.91
N ARG A 292 2.75 -0.76 11.11
CA ARG A 292 1.80 -1.27 12.10
C ARG A 292 2.57 -1.92 13.23
N VAL A 293 2.03 -1.81 14.44
CA VAL A 293 2.57 -2.44 15.63
C VAL A 293 1.47 -3.18 16.37
N ILE A 294 1.84 -4.25 17.07
CA ILE A 294 0.99 -5.03 17.95
C ILE A 294 1.67 -5.04 19.33
N PRO A 295 1.00 -4.57 20.39
CA PRO A 295 1.49 -4.71 21.76
C PRO A 295 1.86 -6.15 22.10
N LYS A 296 2.98 -6.37 22.79
CA LYS A 296 3.50 -7.73 23.05
C LYS A 296 2.49 -8.62 23.77
N SER A 297 1.77 -8.09 24.75
CA SER A 297 0.71 -8.80 25.50
C SER A 297 -0.46 -9.25 24.61
N LEU A 298 -0.64 -8.62 23.46
CA LEU A 298 -1.70 -8.89 22.50
C LEU A 298 -1.23 -9.71 21.29
N TYR A 299 0.09 -9.88 21.11
CA TYR A 299 0.65 -10.68 20.04
C TYR A 299 0.39 -12.18 20.28
N ARG A 300 -0.27 -12.84 19.33
CA ARG A 300 -0.63 -14.28 19.42
C ARG A 300 0.19 -15.20 18.52
N GLY A 301 1.00 -14.65 17.62
CA GLY A 301 1.86 -15.43 16.72
C GLY A 301 1.11 -16.20 15.63
N ASP A 302 -0.17 -15.92 15.44
CA ASP A 302 -1.09 -16.54 14.47
C ASP A 302 -0.88 -16.08 13.02
N HIS A 303 0.05 -15.16 12.79
CA HIS A 303 0.34 -14.53 11.49
C HIS A 303 1.75 -14.84 10.97
N ASP A 304 2.34 -15.97 11.39
CA ASP A 304 3.63 -16.48 10.88
C ASP A 304 4.79 -15.46 10.95
N GLY A 305 4.79 -14.63 12.00
CA GLY A 305 5.77 -13.55 12.16
C GLY A 305 5.66 -12.45 11.12
N HIS A 306 4.45 -12.15 10.64
CA HIS A 306 4.15 -11.05 9.73
C HIS A 306 3.04 -10.13 10.24
N ILE A 307 3.11 -8.86 9.89
CA ILE A 307 1.96 -7.96 9.89
C ILE A 307 1.69 -7.58 8.44
N GLY A 308 0.52 -7.97 7.93
CA GLY A 308 0.22 -7.97 6.50
C GLY A 308 1.26 -8.78 5.70
N ASP A 309 1.86 -8.16 4.69
CA ASP A 309 2.87 -8.79 3.83
C ASP A 309 4.32 -8.67 4.34
N TYR A 310 4.53 -8.12 5.54
CA TYR A 310 5.86 -7.76 6.04
C TYR A 310 6.22 -8.58 7.26
N LYS A 311 7.50 -8.98 7.35
CA LYS A 311 8.03 -9.63 8.55
C LYS A 311 7.93 -8.71 9.75
N THR A 312 7.87 -9.29 10.94
CA THR A 312 7.86 -8.54 12.20
C THR A 312 9.24 -8.52 12.85
N LYS A 313 9.52 -7.45 13.59
CA LYS A 313 10.58 -7.39 14.59
C LYS A 313 10.00 -7.07 15.96
N PHE A 314 10.73 -7.39 17.01
CA PHE A 314 10.36 -7.06 18.38
C PHE A 314 11.15 -5.85 18.88
N ALA A 315 10.51 -4.98 19.65
CA ALA A 315 11.12 -3.86 20.36
C ALA A 315 10.52 -3.77 21.77
N GLY A 316 11.35 -3.84 22.81
CA GLY A 316 10.93 -3.75 24.21
C GLY A 316 12.12 -3.80 25.17
N PRO A 317 11.90 -3.84 26.48
CA PRO A 317 13.00 -3.94 27.46
C PRO A 317 13.90 -5.14 27.16
N GLY A 318 15.22 -4.90 27.08
CA GLY A 318 16.23 -5.93 26.82
C GLY A 318 16.40 -6.36 25.35
N ALA A 319 15.82 -5.62 24.39
CA ALA A 319 15.93 -5.86 22.95
C ALA A 319 16.86 -4.88 22.21
#